data_AF-E6WEK4-F1
#
_entry.id   AF-E6WEK4-F1
#
_cell.length_a   1.000
_cell.length_b   1.000
_cell.length_c   1.000
_cell.angle_alpha   90.00
_cell.angle_beta   90.00
_cell.angle_gamma   90.00
#
_symmetry.space_group_name_H-M   'P 1'
#
loop_
_entity.id
_entity.type
_entity.pdbx_description
1 polymer ?
#
loop_
_entity_poly.entity_id
_entity_poly.type
_entity_poly.pdbx_seq_one_letter_code
_entity_poly.pdbx_strand_id
1 'polypeptide(L)' 'MQRYIEDITAFEHEDDSGIIATVKFIYDDHNRTIKVLVRIPYDKLASLAEIERRLFEKAKQQLQELVSEI' A
#
# COMPACT_ATOMS: atom_id res chain seq x y z
N MET A 1 10.72 -11.77 -7.04
CA MET A 1 9.53 -10.99 -6.58
C MET A 1 9.69 -9.50 -6.88
N GLN A 2 8.91 -8.99 -7.83
CA GLN A 2 8.84 -7.57 -8.17
C GLN A 2 7.70 -6.88 -7.42
N ARG A 3 7.78 -5.57 -7.25
CA ARG A 3 6.82 -4.76 -6.50
C ARG A 3 6.56 -3.46 -7.23
N TYR A 4 5.29 -3.07 -7.28
CA TYR A 4 4.86 -1.82 -7.89
C TYR A 4 3.90 -1.11 -6.95
N ILE A 5 4.05 0.20 -6.83
CA ILE A 5 3.06 1.07 -6.19
C ILE A 5 2.34 1.80 -7.32
N GLU A 6 1.03 1.65 -7.36
CA GLU A 6 0.15 2.15 -8.41
C GLU A 6 -0.94 3.02 -7.76
N ASP A 7 -1.54 3.91 -8.55
CA ASP A 7 -2.75 4.67 -8.18
C ASP A 7 -2.65 5.51 -6.89
N ILE A 8 -1.48 6.06 -6.58
CA ILE A 8 -1.30 6.93 -5.40
C ILE A 8 -2.18 8.17 -5.53
N THR A 9 -3.17 8.28 -4.66
CA THR A 9 -4.19 9.33 -4.69
C THR A 9 -4.43 9.85 -3.28
N ALA A 10 -4.55 11.18 -3.12
CA ALA A 10 -4.99 11.76 -1.85
C ALA A 10 -6.52 11.71 -1.74
N PHE A 11 -7.05 11.46 -0.54
CA PHE A 11 -8.48 11.53 -0.26
C PHE A 11 -8.74 12.40 0.98
N GLU A 12 -9.87 13.08 0.99
CA GLU A 12 -10.33 13.91 2.10
C GLU A 12 -11.81 13.60 2.34
N HIS A 13 -12.14 13.12 3.54
CA HIS A 13 -13.49 12.89 4.05
C HIS A 13 -13.66 13.64 5.37
N GLU A 14 -14.92 13.88 5.78
CA GLU A 14 -15.26 14.65 6.99
C GLU A 14 -14.57 14.13 8.27
N ASP A 15 -14.37 12.81 8.37
CA ASP A 15 -13.75 12.16 9.54
C ASP A 15 -12.35 11.58 9.28
N ASP A 16 -11.89 11.52 8.03
CA ASP A 16 -10.60 10.88 7.67
C ASP A 16 -10.00 11.48 6.39
N SER A 17 -8.71 11.79 6.43
CA SER A 17 -7.97 12.22 5.25
C SER A 17 -6.63 11.51 5.16
N GLY A 18 -6.22 11.20 3.94
CA GLY A 18 -5.12 10.28 3.76
C GLY A 18 -4.64 10.17 2.32
N ILE A 19 -3.74 9.21 2.15
CA ILE A 19 -3.27 8.74 0.85
C ILE A 19 -3.74 7.31 0.70
N ILE A 20 -4.34 7.00 -0.43
CA ILE A 20 -4.69 5.65 -0.86
C ILE A 20 -3.80 5.26 -2.03
N ALA A 21 -3.34 4.01 -2.06
CA ALA A 21 -2.60 3.46 -3.18
C ALA A 21 -2.80 1.95 -3.29
N THR A 22 -2.51 1.41 -4.47
CA THR A 22 -2.47 -0.03 -4.70
C THR A 22 -1.02 -0.51 -4.67
N VAL A 23 -0.71 -1.48 -3.80
CA VAL A 23 0.60 -2.14 -3.78
C VAL A 23 0.47 -3.52 -4.42
N LYS A 24 1.20 -3.73 -5.51
CA LYS A 24 1.19 -4.95 -6.30
C LYS A 24 2.46 -5.76 -6.07
N PHE A 25 2.29 -7.01 -5.63
CA PHE A 25 3.36 -7.99 -5.45
C PHE A 25 3.29 -9.02 -6.58
N ILE A 26 4.35 -9.12 -7.38
CA ILE A 26 4.45 -10.06 -8.50
C ILE A 26 5.50 -11.12 -8.15
N TYR A 27 5.07 -12.38 -8.04
CA TYR A 27 5.96 -13.51 -7.77
C TYR A 27 6.57 -14.04 -9.06
N ASP A 28 7.68 -14.77 -8.94
CA ASP A 28 8.58 -15.18 -10.04
C ASP A 28 7.89 -15.94 -11.19
N ASP A 29 6.77 -16.62 -10.93
CA ASP A 29 6.01 -17.31 -11.97
C ASP A 29 5.16 -16.37 -12.86
N HIS A 30 5.13 -15.06 -12.55
CA HIS A 30 4.28 -14.01 -13.14
C HIS A 30 2.76 -14.26 -13.12
N ASN A 31 2.30 -15.48 -12.84
CA ASN A 31 0.90 -15.87 -12.73
C ASN A 31 0.30 -15.61 -11.33
N ARG A 32 1.13 -15.25 -10.35
CA ARG A 32 0.68 -14.92 -8.99
C ARG A 32 0.94 -13.44 -8.74
N THR A 33 -0.14 -12.67 -8.81
CA THR A 33 -0.15 -11.26 -8.48
C THR A 33 -1.06 -11.04 -7.28
N ILE A 34 -0.54 -10.40 -6.24
CA ILE A 34 -1.33 -9.95 -5.09
C ILE A 34 -1.41 -8.43 -5.16
N LYS A 35 -2.63 -7.89 -5.10
CA LYS A 35 -2.88 -6.45 -5.03
C LYS A 35 -3.46 -6.12 -3.66
N VAL A 36 -2.85 -5.15 -2.99
CA VAL A 36 -3.27 -4.70 -1.66
C VAL A 36 -3.65 -3.23 -1.75
N LEU A 37 -4.88 -2.90 -1.37
CA LEU A 37 -5.31 -1.52 -1.25
C LEU A 37 -4.87 -0.98 0.11
N VAL A 38 -4.06 0.07 0.11
CA VAL A 38 -3.44 0.61 1.31
C VAL A 38 -3.88 2.03 1.54
N ARG A 39 -4.22 2.35 2.80
CA ARG A 39 -4.49 3.69 3.27
C ARG A 39 -3.44 4.08 4.30
N ILE A 40 -2.84 5.26 4.15
CA ILE A 40 -1.95 5.87 5.13
C ILE A 40 -2.42 7.30 5.44
N PRO A 41 -2.14 7.83 6.64
CA PRO A 41 -2.48 9.21 6.96
C PRO A 41 -1.74 10.19 6.06
N TYR A 42 -2.39 11.33 5.80
CA TYR A 42 -1.81 12.38 4.98
C TYR A 42 -0.70 13.11 5.75
N ASP A 43 0.48 13.22 5.12
CA ASP A 43 1.64 13.90 5.71
C ASP A 43 2.23 14.86 4.69
N LYS A 44 1.95 16.16 4.90
CA LYS A 44 2.37 17.25 3.99
C LYS A 44 3.88 17.42 3.91
N LEU A 45 4.64 16.89 4.87
CA LEU A 45 6.09 17.02 4.95
C LEU A 45 6.81 15.76 4.46
N ALA A 46 6.08 14.68 4.19
CA ALA A 46 6.65 13.44 3.70
C ALA A 46 7.09 13.59 2.24
N SER A 47 8.32 13.14 1.95
CA SER A 47 8.75 12.96 0.56
C SER A 47 8.00 11.81 -0.11
N LEU A 48 8.01 11.77 -1.44
CA LEU A 48 7.41 10.65 -2.19
C LEU A 48 8.02 9.29 -1.77
N ALA A 49 9.34 9.22 -1.58
CA ALA A 49 10.02 8.01 -1.13
C ALA A 49 9.55 7.56 0.26
N GLU A 50 9.27 8.51 1.15
CA GLU A 50 8.73 8.24 2.49
C GLU A 50 7.30 7.69 2.41
N ILE A 51 6.47 8.28 1.54
CA ILE A 51 5.11 7.82 1.25
C ILE A 51 5.13 6.39 0.69
N GLU A 52 5.97 6.12 -0.30
CA GLU A 52 6.15 4.79 -0.90
C GLU A 52 6.58 3.74 0.14
N ARG A 53 7.53 4.09 1.01
CA ARG A 53 7.98 3.23 2.11
C ARG A 53 6.83 2.87 3.05
N ARG A 54 6.04 3.87 3.49
CA ARG A 54 4.91 3.68 4.41
C ARG A 54 3.81 2.82 3.77
N LEU A 55 3.46 3.09 2.52
CA LEU A 55 2.50 2.29 1.75
C LEU A 55 2.94 0.83 1.68
N PHE A 56 4.22 0.60 1.42
CA PHE A 56 4.77 -0.73 1.30
C PHE A 56 4.80 -1.50 2.63
N GLU A 57 5.21 -0.86 3.72
CA GLU A 57 5.20 -1.46 5.06
C GLU A 57 3.77 -1.83 5.48
N LYS A 58 2.81 -0.94 5.25
CA LYS A 58 1.40 -1.20 5.56
C LYS A 58 0.81 -2.32 4.71
N ALA A 59 1.18 -2.43 3.43
CA ALA A 59 0.77 -3.54 2.57
C ALA A 59 1.24 -4.90 3.10
N LYS A 60 2.51 -4.98 3.55
CA LYS A 60 3.04 -6.20 4.16
C LYS A 60 2.31 -6.56 5.44
N GLN A 61 2.03 -5.57 6.29
CA GLN A 61 1.30 -5.79 7.53
C GLN A 61 -0.07 -6.42 7.25
N GLN A 62 -0.86 -5.83 6.33
CA GLN A 62 -2.16 -6.37 5.96
C GLN A 62 -2.09 -7.80 5.41
N LEU A 63 -1.06 -8.12 4.61
CA LEU A 63 -0.86 -9.48 4.11
C LEU A 63 -0.48 -10.46 5.23
N GLN A 64 0.34 -10.03 6.18
CA GLN A 64 0.72 -10.85 7.32
C GLN A 64 -0.50 -11.14 8.21
N GLU A 65 -1.34 -10.13 8.46
CA GLU A 65 -2.61 -10.27 9.19
C GLU A 65 -3.51 -11.29 8.48
N LEU A 66 -3.73 -11.13 7.18
CA LEU A 66 -4.55 -12.05 6.37
C LEU A 66 -4.06 -13.50 6.43
N VAL A 67 -2.74 -13.73 6.38
CA VAL A 67 -2.16 -15.09 6.46
C VAL A 67 -2.20 -15.64 7.88
N SER A 68 -2.16 -14.79 8.91
CA SER A 68 -2.19 -15.22 10.31
C SER A 68 -3.60 -15.55 10.81
N GLU A 69 -4.63 -15.05 10.12
CA GLU A 69 -6.05 -15.40 10.37
C GLU A 69 -6.47 -16.75 9.74
N ILE A 70 -5.59 -17.40 8.95
CA ILE A 70 -5.83 -18.67 8.23
C ILE A 70 -5.26 -19.86 9.01
#